data_AF-A0A9D8K3E7-F1
#
_entry.id   AF-A0A9D8K3E7-F1
#
_cell.length_a   1.000
_cell.length_b   1.000
_cell.length_c   1.000
_cell.angle_alpha   90.00
_cell.angle_beta   90.00
_cell.angle_gamma   90.00
#
_symmetry.space_group_name_H-M   'P 1'
#
loop_
_entity.id
_entity.type
_entity.pdbx_description
1 polymer ?
#
loop_
_entity_poly.entity_id
_entity_poly.type
_entity_poly.pdbx_seq_one_letter_code
_entity_poly.pdbx_strand_id
1 'polypeptide(L)'
;MIHVRLIDNFSGVVGDEILNCMALSMRMMMAVAFVKLSGIRLIEKSLLGLLDRGGKAEIVFGLDFSLTESRALSRVLEIQESHPALTVFAFSDPYLPGREPAFHPKLYIFEKADGNWAAIIGSSNLSKGGLVDNVEIGVAIEGQKVDPLIAAVLSFYQNVRGRESLFVPTDDYLEAYQDVQSTIERGQRRGVKRQVVKEAIAQLRKLEEILPGTVPTQKELIIQAIKSLRTNPDSWVHWAEIAKFVETRARVVGAEYKWDTLYNSVRGRLNEHTVGKFGDDLFERKGGVSGRLGMYRLTSQGESFVGRRIIR
;
A
#
# COMPACT_ATOMS: atom_id res chain seq x y z
N MET A 1 12.13 29.48 5.36
CA MET A 1 11.89 29.28 6.81
C MET A 1 10.77 28.27 6.93
N ILE A 2 10.89 27.30 7.83
CA ILE A 2 9.80 26.35 8.08
C ILE A 2 8.81 26.92 9.09
N HIS A 3 7.53 26.74 8.83
CA HIS A 3 6.44 27.12 9.70
C HIS A 3 5.77 25.85 10.21
N VAL A 4 5.74 25.67 11.53
CA VAL A 4 5.09 24.53 12.17
C VAL A 4 4.07 25.07 13.16
N ARG A 5 2.85 24.54 13.12
CA ARG A 5 1.78 24.92 14.05
C ARG A 5 0.94 23.72 14.44
N LEU A 6 0.41 23.78 15.66
CA LEU A 6 -0.58 22.82 16.13
C LEU A 6 -1.91 23.03 15.38
N ILE A 7 -2.60 21.94 15.11
CA ILE A 7 -3.99 21.93 14.65
C ILE A 7 -4.81 20.95 15.47
N ASP A 8 -6.06 21.29 15.72
CA ASP A 8 -7.03 20.48 16.46
C ASP A 8 -8.44 20.94 16.11
N ASN A 9 -9.45 20.08 16.31
CA ASN A 9 -10.84 20.45 16.04
C ASN A 9 -11.47 21.37 17.14
N PHE A 10 -10.68 21.90 18.09
CA PHE A 10 -11.16 22.90 19.06
C PHE A 10 -10.94 24.34 18.57
N SER A 11 -9.78 24.60 17.99
CA SER A 11 -9.26 25.92 17.64
C SER A 11 -9.20 26.15 16.12
N GLY A 12 -9.17 25.09 15.32
CA GLY A 12 -9.22 25.17 13.86
C GLY A 12 -9.49 23.81 13.22
N VAL A 13 -10.65 23.67 12.58
CA VAL A 13 -11.10 22.40 11.97
C VAL A 13 -10.03 21.84 11.03
N VAL A 14 -9.54 20.63 11.30
CA VAL A 14 -8.48 19.98 10.50
C VAL A 14 -8.90 19.88 9.03
N GLY A 15 -10.18 19.63 8.78
CA GLY A 15 -10.79 19.65 7.46
C GLY A 15 -10.56 20.98 6.74
N ASP A 16 -10.78 22.12 7.38
CA ASP A 16 -10.60 23.44 6.76
C ASP A 16 -9.15 23.66 6.31
N GLU A 17 -8.18 23.20 7.10
CA GLU A 17 -6.78 23.29 6.72
C GLU A 17 -6.44 22.45 5.49
N ILE A 18 -6.97 21.23 5.43
CA ILE A 18 -6.84 20.36 4.25
C ILE A 18 -7.48 21.02 3.02
N LEU A 19 -8.67 21.62 3.15
CA LEU A 19 -9.36 22.30 2.06
C LEU A 19 -8.59 23.53 1.57
N ASN A 20 -8.05 24.34 2.49
CA ASN A 20 -7.22 25.50 2.18
C ASN A 20 -5.94 25.10 1.45
N CYS A 21 -5.26 24.05 1.92
CA CYS A 21 -4.08 23.52 1.24
C CYS A 21 -4.42 23.04 -0.18
N MET A 22 -5.50 22.28 -0.38
CA MET A 22 -5.93 21.82 -1.71
C MET A 22 -6.21 22.98 -2.67
N ALA A 23 -6.85 24.05 -2.18
CA ALA A 23 -7.21 25.20 -3.01
C ALA A 23 -5.97 25.91 -3.59
N LEU A 24 -4.84 25.87 -2.89
CA LEU A 24 -3.60 26.56 -3.26
C LEU A 24 -2.56 25.65 -3.94
N SER A 25 -2.92 24.39 -4.21
CA SER A 25 -1.96 23.36 -4.61
C SER A 25 -2.14 22.85 -6.02
N MET A 26 -1.02 22.44 -6.63
CA MET A 26 -0.96 21.76 -7.92
C MET A 26 -0.75 20.25 -7.77
N ARG A 27 -0.38 19.78 -6.58
CA ARG A 27 -0.29 18.36 -6.28
C ARG A 27 -0.77 18.06 -4.86
N MET A 28 -1.53 16.99 -4.73
CA MET A 28 -1.94 16.41 -3.46
C MET A 28 -1.44 14.97 -3.37
N MET A 29 -0.95 14.57 -2.20
CA MET A 29 -0.63 13.18 -1.87
C MET A 29 -1.19 12.89 -0.48
N MET A 30 -1.84 11.75 -0.28
CA MET A 30 -2.31 11.36 1.05
C MET A 30 -2.12 9.88 1.32
N ALA A 31 -1.87 9.56 2.58
CA ALA A 31 -1.78 8.21 3.11
C ALA A 31 -2.53 8.16 4.43
N VAL A 32 -3.68 7.48 4.43
CA VAL A 32 -4.59 7.45 5.58
C VAL A 32 -5.00 6.02 5.92
N ALA A 33 -5.05 5.73 7.22
CA ALA A 33 -5.33 4.40 7.73
C ALA A 33 -6.73 3.90 7.38
N PHE A 34 -7.73 4.78 7.43
CA PHE A 34 -9.07 4.44 6.96
C PHE A 34 -9.83 5.63 6.41
N VAL A 35 -10.82 5.34 5.56
CA VAL A 35 -11.64 6.35 4.88
C VAL A 35 -13.13 6.05 4.96
N LYS A 36 -13.91 7.08 5.26
CA LYS A 36 -15.37 7.04 5.25
C LYS A 36 -15.89 7.85 4.08
N LEU A 37 -17.04 7.48 3.52
CA LEU A 37 -17.67 8.27 2.44
C LEU A 37 -17.95 9.71 2.89
N SER A 38 -18.24 9.89 4.18
CA SER A 38 -18.42 11.21 4.78
C SER A 38 -17.18 12.11 4.69
N GLY A 39 -15.97 11.53 4.74
CA GLY A 39 -14.72 12.27 4.56
C GLY A 39 -14.46 12.64 3.11
N ILE A 40 -14.72 11.71 2.18
CA ILE A 40 -14.65 11.97 0.72
C ILE A 40 -15.53 13.16 0.36
N ARG A 41 -16.80 13.15 0.78
CA ARG A 41 -17.76 14.21 0.48
C ARG A 41 -17.32 15.60 0.97
N LEU A 42 -16.55 15.68 2.06
CA LEU A 42 -16.03 16.95 2.57
C LEU A 42 -14.96 17.53 1.63
N ILE A 43 -14.06 16.68 1.13
CA ILE A 43 -12.95 17.12 0.28
C ILE A 43 -13.28 17.16 -1.22
N GLU A 44 -14.36 16.50 -1.63
CA GLU A 44 -14.66 16.20 -3.04
C GLU A 44 -14.64 17.44 -3.94
N LYS A 45 -15.30 18.52 -3.51
CA LYS A 45 -15.32 19.79 -4.27
C LYS A 45 -13.91 20.37 -4.47
N SER A 46 -13.07 20.35 -3.44
CA SER A 46 -11.70 20.86 -3.51
C SER A 46 -10.78 19.93 -4.31
N LEU A 47 -10.99 18.62 -4.22
CA LEU A 47 -10.27 17.64 -5.02
C LEU A 47 -10.57 17.83 -6.51
N LEU A 48 -11.85 17.91 -6.89
CA LEU A 48 -12.27 18.20 -8.26
C LEU A 48 -11.69 19.55 -8.72
N GLY A 49 -11.81 20.59 -7.90
CA GLY A 49 -11.21 21.89 -8.22
C GLY A 49 -9.70 21.85 -8.44
N LEU A 50 -8.94 21.05 -7.67
CA LEU A 50 -7.51 20.85 -7.90
C LEU A 50 -7.26 20.16 -9.25
N LEU A 51 -8.01 19.12 -9.57
CA LEU A 51 -7.87 18.34 -10.80
C LEU A 51 -8.27 19.16 -12.04
N ASP A 52 -9.38 19.91 -11.97
CA ASP A 52 -9.91 20.76 -13.04
C ASP A 52 -8.92 21.87 -13.46
N ARG A 53 -8.09 22.34 -12.53
CA ARG A 53 -7.04 23.32 -12.79
C ARG A 53 -5.73 22.69 -13.29
N GLY A 54 -5.73 21.40 -13.60
CA GLY A 54 -4.56 20.65 -14.09
C GLY A 54 -3.63 20.14 -12.99
N GLY A 55 -4.07 20.15 -11.73
CA GLY A 55 -3.34 19.54 -10.62
C GLY A 55 -3.40 18.01 -10.65
N LYS A 56 -2.57 17.38 -9.83
CA LYS A 56 -2.50 15.90 -9.69
C LYS A 56 -2.80 15.48 -8.26
N ALA A 57 -3.46 14.34 -8.09
CA ALA A 57 -3.75 13.80 -6.77
C ALA A 57 -3.36 12.32 -6.67
N GLU A 58 -2.73 11.94 -5.58
CA GLU A 58 -2.44 10.54 -5.26
C GLU A 58 -3.00 10.22 -3.87
N ILE A 59 -3.75 9.14 -3.77
CA ILE A 59 -4.46 8.78 -2.56
C ILE A 59 -4.16 7.32 -2.19
N VAL A 60 -3.62 7.09 -1.01
CA VAL A 60 -3.38 5.76 -0.45
C VAL A 60 -4.38 5.50 0.69
N PHE A 61 -5.22 4.49 0.50
CA PHE A 61 -6.21 4.04 1.47
C PHE A 61 -5.74 2.78 2.18
N GLY A 62 -5.67 2.82 3.51
CA GLY A 62 -5.50 1.63 4.33
C GLY A 62 -6.77 0.77 4.35
N LEU A 63 -6.59 -0.54 4.17
CA LEU A 63 -7.67 -1.54 4.27
C LEU A 63 -7.51 -2.43 5.51
N ASP A 64 -6.38 -2.34 6.20
CA ASP A 64 -6.14 -2.95 7.51
C ASP A 64 -7.30 -2.55 8.44
N PHE A 65 -7.87 -3.51 9.17
CA PHE A 65 -9.06 -3.35 10.05
C PHE A 65 -10.44 -3.29 9.39
N SER A 66 -10.54 -3.32 8.05
CA SER A 66 -11.84 -3.28 7.35
C SER A 66 -12.68 -2.03 7.70
N LEU A 67 -12.05 -0.93 8.14
CA LEU A 67 -12.74 0.31 8.53
C LEU A 67 -13.04 1.25 7.37
N THR A 68 -12.27 1.14 6.28
CA THR A 68 -12.49 1.90 5.05
C THR A 68 -13.77 1.44 4.38
N GLU A 69 -14.69 2.34 4.07
CA GLU A 69 -15.96 1.98 3.44
C GLU A 69 -15.77 1.68 1.95
N SER A 70 -16.31 0.56 1.46
CA SER A 70 -16.31 0.23 0.03
C SER A 70 -16.88 1.37 -0.82
N ARG A 71 -17.96 2.01 -0.37
CA ARG A 71 -18.57 3.18 -1.05
C ARG A 71 -17.66 4.39 -1.14
N ALA A 72 -16.72 4.57 -0.20
CA ALA A 72 -15.74 5.65 -0.28
C ALA A 72 -14.72 5.39 -1.39
N LEU A 73 -14.26 4.14 -1.50
CA LEU A 73 -13.39 3.69 -2.59
C LEU A 73 -14.08 3.83 -3.95
N SER A 74 -15.31 3.31 -4.08
CA SER A 74 -16.10 3.42 -5.32
C SER A 74 -16.23 4.88 -5.77
N ARG A 75 -16.57 5.80 -4.85
CA ARG A 75 -16.72 7.21 -5.19
C ARG A 75 -15.44 7.83 -5.75
N VAL A 76 -14.28 7.45 -5.22
CA VAL A 76 -12.99 8.01 -5.67
C VAL A 76 -12.56 7.38 -7.00
N LEU A 77 -12.87 6.11 -7.24
CA LEU A 77 -12.66 5.48 -8.54
C LEU A 77 -13.54 6.11 -9.63
N GLU A 78 -14.82 6.40 -9.34
CA GLU A 78 -15.69 7.16 -10.26
C GLU A 78 -15.09 8.53 -10.64
N ILE A 79 -14.48 9.23 -9.68
CA ILE A 79 -13.79 10.50 -9.95
C ILE A 79 -12.56 10.25 -10.84
N GLN A 80 -11.80 9.19 -10.57
CA GLN A 80 -10.60 8.84 -11.33
C GLN A 80 -10.92 8.52 -12.80
N GLU A 81 -12.05 7.87 -13.09
CA GLU A 81 -12.49 7.59 -14.48
C GLU A 81 -12.61 8.85 -15.33
N SER A 82 -13.07 9.95 -14.73
CA SER A 82 -13.19 11.26 -15.39
C SER A 82 -11.93 12.12 -15.24
N HIS A 83 -11.03 11.80 -14.31
CA HIS A 83 -9.82 12.55 -14.01
C HIS A 83 -8.59 11.64 -13.91
N PRO A 84 -7.92 11.30 -15.03
CA PRO A 84 -6.73 10.44 -15.04
C PRO A 84 -5.52 10.98 -14.25
N ALA A 85 -5.57 12.24 -13.82
CA ALA A 85 -4.58 12.87 -12.94
C ALA A 85 -4.78 12.53 -11.45
N LEU A 86 -5.88 11.87 -11.10
CA LEU A 86 -6.09 11.22 -9.81
C LEU A 86 -5.57 9.78 -9.90
N THR A 87 -4.83 9.33 -8.90
CA THR A 87 -4.43 7.93 -8.76
C THR A 87 -4.79 7.43 -7.37
N VAL A 88 -5.54 6.33 -7.34
CA VAL A 88 -5.96 5.67 -6.10
C VAL A 88 -5.17 4.40 -5.90
N PHE A 89 -4.62 4.27 -4.70
CA PHE A 89 -3.98 3.06 -4.21
C PHE A 89 -4.71 2.55 -2.98
N ALA A 90 -4.79 1.24 -2.87
CA ALA A 90 -5.12 0.54 -1.64
C ALA A 90 -3.85 -0.05 -1.05
N PHE A 91 -3.77 -0.01 0.28
CA PHE A 91 -2.78 -0.72 1.08
C PHE A 91 -3.51 -1.79 1.89
N SER A 92 -3.19 -3.04 1.62
CA SER A 92 -3.67 -4.19 2.40
C SER A 92 -2.46 -5.02 2.76
N ASP A 93 -2.18 -5.19 4.05
CA ASP A 93 -1.03 -6.02 4.43
C ASP A 93 -1.38 -7.52 4.34
N PRO A 94 -0.71 -8.29 3.45
CA PRO A 94 -0.98 -9.71 3.31
C PRO A 94 -0.29 -10.57 4.38
N TYR A 95 0.61 -10.04 5.20
CA TYR A 95 1.48 -10.83 6.07
C TYR A 95 1.01 -10.89 7.52
N LEU A 96 0.16 -11.90 7.77
CA LEU A 96 0.06 -12.62 9.05
C LEU A 96 -0.37 -11.81 10.30
N PRO A 97 -1.31 -12.32 11.11
CA PRO A 97 -1.53 -11.81 12.46
C PRO A 97 -0.20 -11.76 13.24
N GLY A 98 0.31 -10.56 13.52
CA GLY A 98 1.39 -10.33 14.47
C GLY A 98 2.80 -10.06 13.94
N ARG A 99 3.05 -9.77 12.64
CA ARG A 99 4.43 -9.45 12.18
C ARG A 99 4.67 -8.30 11.20
N GLU A 100 3.66 -7.59 10.71
CA GLU A 100 3.87 -6.25 10.12
C GLU A 100 3.07 -5.17 10.89
N PRO A 101 3.60 -3.94 11.00
CA PRO A 101 2.88 -2.86 11.65
C PRO A 101 1.68 -2.47 10.79
N ALA A 102 0.50 -2.41 11.39
CA ALA A 102 -0.71 -1.95 10.71
C ALA A 102 -0.48 -0.60 10.02
N PHE A 103 -1.00 -0.45 8.80
CA PHE A 103 -0.97 0.79 8.05
C PHE A 103 -1.84 1.84 8.73
N HIS A 104 -1.21 2.64 9.59
CA HIS A 104 -1.89 3.61 10.42
C HIS A 104 -1.53 5.09 10.22
N PRO A 105 -0.94 5.54 9.08
CA PRO A 105 -0.68 6.97 8.90
C PRO A 105 -1.99 7.77 8.81
N LYS A 106 -1.90 9.06 9.13
CA LYS A 106 -2.87 10.08 8.68
C LYS A 106 -2.06 11.28 8.20
N LEU A 107 -1.72 11.22 6.92
CA LEU A 107 -0.79 12.12 6.28
C LEU A 107 -1.44 12.72 5.04
N TYR A 108 -1.43 14.05 4.98
CA TYR A 108 -1.87 14.82 3.82
C TYR A 108 -0.73 15.76 3.41
N ILE A 109 -0.34 15.74 2.15
CA ILE A 109 0.81 16.47 1.62
C ILE A 109 0.36 17.24 0.40
N PHE A 110 0.86 18.47 0.27
CA PHE A 110 0.48 19.39 -0.78
C PHE A 110 1.71 20.10 -1.35
N GLU A 111 1.82 20.13 -2.67
CA GLU A 111 2.74 20.99 -3.40
C GLU A 111 1.97 22.23 -3.85
N LYS A 112 2.26 23.37 -3.22
CA LYS A 112 1.61 24.65 -3.50
C LYS A 112 2.09 25.20 -4.85
N ALA A 113 1.26 26.04 -5.46
CA ALA A 113 1.57 26.67 -6.75
C ALA A 113 2.81 27.58 -6.72
N ASP A 114 3.18 28.10 -5.54
CA ASP A 114 4.37 28.93 -5.32
C ASP A 114 5.67 28.11 -5.12
N GLY A 115 5.60 26.78 -5.18
CA GLY A 115 6.71 25.86 -4.98
C GLY A 115 6.97 25.46 -3.52
N ASN A 116 6.23 26.03 -2.56
CA ASN A 116 6.26 25.56 -1.18
C ASN A 116 5.48 24.24 -1.02
N TRP A 117 5.80 23.53 0.05
CA TRP A 117 5.17 22.28 0.43
C TRP A 117 4.46 22.47 1.77
N ALA A 118 3.28 21.89 1.87
CA ALA A 118 2.56 21.75 3.13
C ALA A 118 2.35 20.27 3.47
N ALA A 119 2.40 19.94 4.74
CA ALA A 119 2.06 18.62 5.25
C ALA A 119 1.22 18.74 6.52
N ILE A 120 0.17 17.93 6.60
CA ILE A 120 -0.69 17.81 7.76
C ILE A 120 -0.55 16.38 8.28
N ILE A 121 -0.16 16.26 9.54
CA ILE A 121 0.17 14.99 10.19
C ILE A 121 -0.50 14.96 11.55
N GLY A 122 -1.26 13.91 11.86
CA GLY A 122 -1.95 13.85 13.16
C GLY A 122 -2.78 12.58 13.34
N SER A 123 -3.84 12.69 14.12
CA SER A 123 -4.79 11.60 14.41
C SER A 123 -5.96 11.50 13.40
N SER A 124 -6.19 12.52 12.57
CA SER A 124 -7.36 12.69 11.71
C SER A 124 -7.40 11.81 10.47
N ASN A 125 -8.17 10.72 10.51
CA ASN A 125 -8.51 9.93 9.31
C ASN A 125 -9.50 10.68 8.40
N LEU A 126 -9.60 10.26 7.13
CA LEU A 126 -10.49 10.89 6.15
C LEU A 126 -11.94 10.46 6.39
N SER A 127 -12.59 11.11 7.35
CA SER A 127 -13.97 10.90 7.77
C SER A 127 -14.52 12.19 8.35
N LYS A 128 -15.85 12.39 8.36
CA LYS A 128 -16.42 13.57 9.01
C LYS A 128 -16.00 13.70 10.49
N GLY A 129 -15.97 12.56 11.21
CA GLY A 129 -15.42 12.51 12.57
C GLY A 129 -13.99 13.05 12.64
N GLY A 130 -13.07 12.47 11.88
CA GLY A 130 -11.66 12.87 11.94
C GLY A 130 -11.35 14.27 11.41
N LEU A 131 -12.15 14.79 10.48
CA LEU A 131 -11.92 16.11 9.90
C LEU A 131 -12.63 17.24 10.65
N VAL A 132 -13.69 16.92 11.42
CA VAL A 132 -14.60 17.94 11.99
C VAL A 132 -14.99 17.62 13.44
N ASP A 133 -15.60 16.46 13.68
CA ASP A 133 -16.37 16.25 14.91
C ASP A 133 -15.54 15.71 16.10
N ASN A 134 -14.49 14.94 15.84
CA ASN A 134 -13.71 14.24 16.87
C ASN A 134 -12.71 15.18 17.56
N VAL A 135 -12.30 14.79 18.77
CA VAL A 135 -11.12 15.37 19.42
C VAL A 135 -9.87 14.84 18.71
N GLU A 136 -9.25 15.71 17.91
CA GLU A 136 -8.10 15.39 17.07
C GLU A 136 -6.95 16.33 17.41
N ILE A 137 -5.72 15.85 17.20
CA ILE A 137 -4.51 16.66 17.35
C ILE A 137 -3.55 16.34 16.20
N GLY A 138 -2.90 17.37 15.69
CA GLY A 138 -1.92 17.24 14.63
C GLY A 138 -1.04 18.46 14.49
N VAL A 139 -0.18 18.42 13.49
CA VAL A 139 0.69 19.51 13.10
C VAL A 139 0.47 19.83 11.63
N ALA A 140 0.39 21.12 11.33
CA ALA A 140 0.55 21.64 9.98
C ALA A 140 1.98 22.17 9.84
N ILE A 141 2.65 21.73 8.79
CA ILE A 141 4.04 22.04 8.48
C ILE A 141 4.05 22.68 7.10
N GLU A 142 4.71 23.81 6.94
CA GLU A 142 4.86 24.50 5.66
C GLU A 142 6.30 24.98 5.46
N GLY A 143 6.86 24.71 4.28
CA GLY A 143 8.21 25.15 3.95
C GLY A 143 8.65 24.74 2.56
N GLN A 144 9.91 25.01 2.24
CA GLN A 144 10.50 24.61 0.97
C GLN A 144 10.80 23.10 0.95
N LYS A 145 10.79 22.50 -0.23
CA LYS A 145 11.10 21.07 -0.45
C LYS A 145 12.45 20.63 0.15
N VAL A 146 13.44 21.52 0.15
CA VAL A 146 14.80 21.26 0.66
C VAL A 146 14.89 21.27 2.18
N ASP A 147 13.84 21.73 2.87
CA ASP A 147 13.81 21.67 4.32
C ASP A 147 13.84 20.21 4.79
N PRO A 148 14.68 19.85 5.78
CA PRO A 148 14.81 18.48 6.26
C PRO A 148 13.49 17.83 6.69
N LEU A 149 12.57 18.58 7.30
CA LEU A 149 11.30 18.02 7.77
C LEU A 149 10.36 17.71 6.62
N ILE A 150 10.26 18.61 5.63
CA ILE A 150 9.50 18.35 4.40
C ILE A 150 10.11 17.17 3.63
N ALA A 151 11.44 17.14 3.48
CA ALA A 151 12.12 16.05 2.80
C ALA A 151 11.88 14.69 3.49
N ALA A 152 11.83 14.65 4.83
CA ALA A 152 11.52 13.46 5.59
C ALA A 152 10.07 12.98 5.36
N VAL A 153 9.10 13.91 5.33
CA VAL A 153 7.68 13.60 5.03
C VAL A 153 7.53 13.01 3.62
N LEU A 154 8.18 13.63 2.63
CA LEU A 154 8.17 13.12 1.26
C LEU A 154 8.84 11.75 1.16
N SER A 155 9.94 11.54 1.88
CA SER A 155 10.63 10.26 1.92
C SER A 155 9.75 9.17 2.56
N PHE A 156 9.01 9.50 3.62
CA PHE A 156 8.03 8.57 4.20
C PHE A 156 6.97 8.16 3.16
N TYR A 157 6.41 9.11 2.42
CA TYR A 157 5.43 8.81 1.37
C TYR A 157 6.02 7.94 0.25
N GLN A 158 7.26 8.22 -0.18
CA GLN A 158 7.97 7.37 -1.13
C GLN A 158 8.19 5.96 -0.59
N ASN A 159 8.48 5.82 0.71
CA ASN A 159 8.61 4.50 1.32
C ASN A 159 7.29 3.73 1.33
N VAL A 160 6.15 4.41 1.52
CA VAL A 160 4.81 3.81 1.35
C VAL A 160 4.61 3.37 -0.09
N ARG A 161 4.95 4.23 -1.07
CA ARG A 161 4.92 3.88 -2.50
C ARG A 161 5.83 2.71 -2.86
N GLY A 162 6.91 2.49 -2.14
CA GLY A 162 7.81 1.36 -2.36
C GLY A 162 7.30 0.01 -1.83
N ARG A 163 6.17 -0.03 -1.12
CA ARG A 163 5.66 -1.28 -0.54
C ARG A 163 4.98 -2.16 -1.58
N GLU A 164 5.26 -3.45 -1.55
CA GLU A 164 4.57 -4.42 -2.41
C GLU A 164 3.07 -4.53 -2.10
N SER A 165 2.67 -4.27 -0.85
CA SER A 165 1.29 -4.23 -0.35
C SER A 165 0.43 -3.11 -0.97
N LEU A 166 1.04 -2.21 -1.76
CA LEU A 166 0.35 -1.15 -2.47
C LEU A 166 -0.11 -1.64 -3.86
N PHE A 167 -1.39 -1.46 -4.16
CA PHE A 167 -1.99 -1.83 -5.45
C PHE A 167 -3.13 -0.88 -5.84
N VAL A 168 -3.53 -0.90 -7.11
CA VAL A 168 -4.68 -0.17 -7.63
C VAL A 168 -5.90 -1.08 -7.57
N PRO A 169 -6.93 -0.74 -6.77
CA PRO A 169 -8.15 -1.54 -6.71
C PRO A 169 -8.94 -1.43 -8.02
N THR A 170 -9.59 -2.52 -8.41
CA THR A 170 -10.59 -2.58 -9.49
C THR A 170 -11.99 -2.70 -8.91
N ASP A 171 -13.03 -2.52 -9.73
CA ASP A 171 -14.41 -2.72 -9.30
C ASP A 171 -14.64 -4.15 -8.77
N ASP A 172 -14.15 -5.17 -9.48
CA ASP A 172 -14.19 -6.57 -9.01
C ASP A 172 -13.55 -6.75 -7.62
N TYR A 173 -12.44 -6.04 -7.35
CA TYR A 173 -11.80 -6.06 -6.03
C TYR A 173 -12.67 -5.37 -4.98
N LEU A 174 -13.33 -4.26 -5.32
CA LEU A 174 -14.20 -3.54 -4.39
C LEU A 174 -15.44 -4.35 -4.01
N GLU A 175 -16.03 -5.08 -4.96
CA GLU A 175 -17.13 -6.02 -4.69
C GLU A 175 -16.68 -7.11 -3.71
N ALA A 176 -15.55 -7.76 -3.99
CA ALA A 176 -14.98 -8.78 -3.11
C ALA A 176 -14.64 -8.23 -1.71
N TYR A 177 -14.11 -7.01 -1.64
CA TYR A 177 -13.81 -6.32 -0.38
C TYR A 177 -15.10 -6.07 0.43
N GLN A 178 -16.16 -5.60 -0.21
CA GLN A 178 -17.45 -5.36 0.44
C GLN A 178 -18.07 -6.65 0.99
N ASP A 179 -17.92 -7.77 0.29
CA ASP A 179 -18.37 -9.09 0.75
C ASP A 179 -17.59 -9.57 1.97
N VAL A 180 -16.28 -9.35 1.98
CA VAL A 180 -15.41 -9.63 3.15
C VAL A 180 -15.86 -8.78 4.34
N GLN A 181 -16.08 -7.47 4.16
CA GLN A 181 -16.58 -6.58 5.22
C GLN A 181 -17.90 -7.07 5.79
N SER A 182 -18.88 -7.36 4.93
CA SER A 182 -20.20 -7.86 5.33
C SER A 182 -20.11 -9.20 6.06
N THR A 183 -19.12 -10.03 5.71
CA THR A 183 -18.87 -11.32 6.38
C THR A 183 -18.25 -11.13 7.76
N ILE A 184 -17.32 -10.18 7.92
CA ILE A 184 -16.74 -9.82 9.21
C ILE A 184 -17.82 -9.26 10.16
N GLU A 185 -18.65 -8.33 9.69
CA GLU A 185 -19.74 -7.75 10.47
C GLU A 185 -20.76 -8.80 10.94
N ARG A 186 -21.17 -9.71 10.04
CA ARG A 186 -22.04 -10.84 10.39
C ARG A 186 -21.36 -11.78 11.39
N GLY A 187 -20.05 -11.99 11.26
CA GLY A 187 -19.27 -12.81 12.18
C GLY A 187 -19.22 -12.28 13.61
N GLN A 188 -19.03 -10.98 13.76
CA GLN A 188 -19.08 -10.32 15.07
C GLN A 188 -20.47 -10.43 15.72
N ARG A 189 -21.55 -10.39 14.92
CA ARG A 189 -22.94 -10.41 15.42
C ARG A 189 -23.52 -11.80 15.64
N ARG A 190 -23.11 -12.82 14.86
CA ARG A 190 -23.79 -14.13 14.78
C ARG A 190 -22.87 -15.34 15.02
N GLY A 191 -21.64 -15.14 15.47
CA GLY A 191 -20.71 -16.25 15.74
C GLY A 191 -20.34 -17.05 14.48
N VAL A 192 -20.20 -16.38 13.33
CA VAL A 192 -19.72 -17.02 12.10
C VAL A 192 -18.36 -17.67 12.39
N LYS A 193 -18.17 -18.90 11.89
CA LYS A 193 -16.91 -19.63 12.05
C LYS A 193 -15.75 -18.77 11.57
N ARG A 194 -14.76 -18.54 12.43
CA ARG A 194 -13.50 -17.81 12.14
C ARG A 194 -12.84 -18.26 10.83
N GLN A 195 -13.07 -19.51 10.43
CA GLN A 195 -12.59 -20.10 9.18
C GLN A 195 -13.16 -19.43 7.93
N VAL A 196 -14.45 -19.08 7.90
CA VAL A 196 -15.09 -18.43 6.74
C VAL A 196 -14.49 -17.05 6.49
N VAL A 197 -14.27 -16.27 7.56
CA VAL A 197 -13.62 -14.97 7.47
C VAL A 197 -12.18 -15.11 6.96
N LYS A 198 -11.43 -16.11 7.45
CA LYS A 198 -10.07 -16.38 6.98
C LYS A 198 -10.02 -16.74 5.49
N GLU A 199 -10.94 -17.57 5.02
CA GLU A 199 -11.01 -17.98 3.61
C GLU A 199 -11.34 -16.79 2.70
N ALA A 200 -12.31 -15.95 3.09
CA ALA A 200 -12.67 -14.76 2.34
C ALA A 200 -11.50 -13.76 2.25
N ILE A 201 -10.78 -13.53 3.37
CA ILE A 201 -9.57 -12.69 3.37
C ILE A 201 -8.47 -13.31 2.49
N ALA A 202 -8.29 -14.63 2.52
CA ALA A 202 -7.29 -15.30 1.70
C ALA A 202 -7.59 -15.19 0.20
N GLN A 203 -8.86 -15.26 -0.20
CA GLN A 203 -9.28 -15.04 -1.59
C GLN A 203 -9.02 -13.59 -2.03
N LEU A 204 -9.38 -12.62 -1.19
CA LEU A 204 -9.14 -11.21 -1.47
C LEU A 204 -7.65 -10.93 -1.69
N ARG A 205 -6.77 -11.47 -0.84
CA ARG A 205 -5.31 -11.32 -0.95
C ARG A 205 -4.73 -11.90 -2.24
N LYS A 206 -5.31 -12.97 -2.78
CA LYS A 206 -4.89 -13.50 -4.08
C LYS A 206 -5.16 -12.52 -5.23
N LEU A 207 -6.22 -11.72 -5.14
CA LEU A 207 -6.50 -10.66 -6.10
C LEU A 207 -5.45 -9.54 -5.96
N GLU A 208 -5.11 -9.14 -4.74
CA GLU A 208 -4.13 -8.06 -4.46
C GLU A 208 -2.76 -8.31 -5.12
N GLU A 209 -2.31 -9.57 -5.15
CA GLU A 209 -1.02 -9.95 -5.72
C GLU A 209 -0.92 -9.73 -7.25
N ILE A 210 -2.05 -9.77 -7.97
CA ILE A 210 -2.08 -9.61 -9.43
C ILE A 210 -2.48 -8.20 -9.87
N LEU A 211 -3.08 -7.42 -8.97
CA LEU A 211 -3.52 -6.06 -9.25
C LEU A 211 -2.32 -5.13 -9.53
N PRO A 212 -2.48 -4.11 -10.40
CA PRO A 212 -1.39 -3.20 -10.70
C PRO A 212 -0.82 -2.56 -9.43
N GLY A 213 0.49 -2.42 -9.33
CA GLY A 213 1.15 -1.78 -8.20
C GLY A 213 2.31 -0.90 -8.63
N THR A 214 2.99 -0.28 -7.68
CA THR A 214 4.12 0.62 -7.93
C THR A 214 5.47 -0.09 -8.06
N VAL A 215 5.57 -1.30 -7.52
CA VAL A 215 6.79 -2.11 -7.49
C VAL A 215 6.47 -3.59 -7.75
N PRO A 216 7.41 -4.42 -8.22
CA PRO A 216 7.21 -5.87 -8.31
C PRO A 216 6.94 -6.49 -6.94
N THR A 217 6.20 -7.61 -6.91
CA THR A 217 6.07 -8.40 -5.68
C THR A 217 7.38 -9.12 -5.34
N GLN A 218 7.62 -9.49 -4.08
CA GLN A 218 8.79 -10.29 -3.70
C GLN A 218 8.80 -11.63 -4.43
N LYS A 219 7.62 -12.21 -4.67
CA LYS A 219 7.41 -13.42 -5.47
C LYS A 219 7.96 -13.24 -6.90
N GLU A 220 7.63 -12.12 -7.55
CA GLU A 220 8.18 -11.77 -8.87
C GLU A 220 9.70 -11.59 -8.84
N LEU A 221 10.24 -10.88 -7.85
CA LEU A 221 11.68 -10.64 -7.75
C LEU A 221 12.46 -11.94 -7.54
N ILE A 222 11.91 -12.88 -6.77
CA ILE A 222 12.50 -14.21 -6.57
C ILE A 222 12.53 -15.00 -7.89
N ILE A 223 11.45 -14.99 -8.66
CA ILE A 223 11.38 -15.68 -9.96
C ILE A 223 12.36 -15.06 -10.94
N GLN A 224 12.45 -13.72 -11.00
CA GLN A 224 13.46 -13.01 -11.80
C GLN A 224 14.88 -13.41 -11.40
N ALA A 225 15.15 -13.53 -10.10
CA ALA A 225 16.46 -13.95 -9.59
C ALA A 225 16.82 -15.36 -10.10
N ILE A 226 15.93 -16.34 -9.96
CA ILE A 226 16.20 -17.72 -10.41
C ILE A 226 16.40 -17.75 -11.92
N LYS A 227 15.56 -17.06 -12.71
CA LYS A 227 15.71 -16.97 -14.17
C LYS A 227 17.04 -16.34 -14.59
N SER A 228 17.54 -15.37 -13.81
CA SER A 228 18.77 -14.63 -14.12
C SER A 228 20.04 -15.36 -13.67
N LEU A 229 19.98 -16.12 -12.57
CA LEU A 229 21.14 -16.77 -11.95
C LEU A 229 21.37 -18.20 -12.47
N ARG A 230 20.37 -18.84 -13.04
CA ARG A 230 20.48 -20.21 -13.59
C ARG A 230 21.32 -20.25 -14.86
N THR A 231 22.04 -21.34 -15.09
CA THR A 231 22.78 -21.57 -16.35
C THR A 231 21.91 -22.22 -17.43
N ASN A 232 20.92 -23.01 -17.03
CA ASN A 232 19.88 -23.59 -17.88
C ASN A 232 18.57 -23.77 -17.08
N PRO A 233 17.43 -24.08 -17.72
CA PRO A 233 16.13 -24.20 -17.04
C PRO A 233 16.11 -25.18 -15.86
N ASP A 234 16.88 -26.26 -15.93
CA ASP A 234 16.94 -27.30 -14.89
C ASP A 234 17.89 -26.98 -13.73
N SER A 235 18.62 -25.86 -13.81
CA SER A 235 19.65 -25.51 -12.84
C SER A 235 19.07 -25.05 -11.51
N TRP A 236 19.78 -25.41 -10.46
CA TRP A 236 19.47 -25.11 -9.08
C TRP A 236 20.22 -23.84 -8.64
N VAL A 237 19.54 -22.91 -7.97
CA VAL A 237 20.12 -21.66 -7.47
C VAL A 237 20.04 -21.62 -5.95
N HIS A 238 21.11 -21.19 -5.26
CA HIS A 238 21.12 -21.13 -3.81
C HIS A 238 20.29 -19.95 -3.28
N TRP A 239 19.49 -20.16 -2.24
CA TRP A 239 18.58 -19.12 -1.69
C TRP A 239 19.28 -17.82 -1.29
N ALA A 240 20.54 -17.90 -0.82
CA ALA A 240 21.29 -16.71 -0.44
C ALA A 240 21.66 -15.84 -1.66
N GLU A 241 21.91 -16.46 -2.81
CA GLU A 241 22.17 -15.75 -4.06
C GLU A 241 20.88 -15.12 -4.60
N ILE A 242 19.76 -15.84 -4.49
CA ILE A 242 18.41 -15.31 -4.77
C ILE A 242 18.15 -14.08 -3.90
N ALA A 243 18.34 -14.16 -2.59
CA ALA A 243 18.10 -13.06 -1.67
C ALA A 243 19.00 -11.84 -1.97
N LYS A 244 20.27 -12.05 -2.30
CA LYS A 244 21.19 -10.99 -2.72
C LYS A 244 20.73 -10.31 -4.01
N PHE A 245 20.28 -11.08 -4.99
CA PHE A 245 19.70 -10.54 -6.22
C PHE A 245 18.45 -9.72 -5.92
N VAL A 246 17.53 -10.25 -5.11
CA VAL A 246 16.28 -9.57 -4.71
C VAL A 246 16.60 -8.25 -4.03
N GLU A 247 17.54 -8.21 -3.07
CA GLU A 247 17.95 -6.96 -2.41
C GLU A 247 18.47 -5.94 -3.42
N THR A 248 19.38 -6.35 -4.30
CA THR A 248 19.97 -5.47 -5.32
C THR A 248 18.89 -4.93 -6.25
N ARG A 249 18.00 -5.80 -6.73
CA ARG A 249 16.93 -5.42 -7.65
C ARG A 249 15.88 -4.55 -6.98
N ALA A 250 15.50 -4.84 -5.74
CA ALA A 250 14.56 -4.06 -4.95
C ALA A 250 15.02 -2.60 -4.83
N ARG A 251 16.28 -2.37 -4.48
CA ARG A 251 16.86 -1.01 -4.42
C ARG A 251 16.82 -0.28 -5.76
N VAL A 252 17.07 -0.99 -6.87
CA VAL A 252 17.02 -0.41 -8.23
C VAL A 252 15.60 -0.02 -8.64
N VAL A 253 14.60 -0.81 -8.27
CA VAL A 253 13.20 -0.56 -8.64
C VAL A 253 12.44 0.26 -7.59
N GLY A 254 13.09 0.67 -6.50
CA GLY A 254 12.47 1.42 -5.41
C GLY A 254 11.49 0.61 -4.55
N ALA A 255 11.65 -0.72 -4.51
CA ALA A 255 10.88 -1.57 -3.61
C ALA A 255 11.47 -1.49 -2.19
N GLU A 256 10.62 -1.19 -1.22
CA GLU A 256 10.97 -1.02 0.18
C GLU A 256 10.62 -2.26 0.99
N TYR A 257 11.60 -2.68 1.78
CA TYR A 257 11.52 -3.85 2.66
C TYR A 257 12.06 -3.51 4.04
N LYS A 258 11.73 -4.37 5.02
CA LYS A 258 12.48 -4.43 6.27
C LYS A 258 13.85 -5.07 6.03
N TRP A 259 14.82 -4.24 5.63
CA TRP A 259 16.13 -4.66 5.09
C TRP A 259 16.92 -5.61 6.00
N ASP A 260 16.86 -5.44 7.33
CA ASP A 260 17.50 -6.31 8.32
C ASP A 260 16.93 -7.75 8.34
N THR A 261 15.72 -7.94 7.81
CA THR A 261 15.04 -9.24 7.77
C THR A 261 14.73 -9.74 6.35
N LEU A 262 15.15 -9.01 5.31
CA LEU A 262 14.82 -9.32 3.91
C LEU A 262 15.20 -10.76 3.53
N TYR A 263 16.39 -11.22 3.90
CA TYR A 263 16.86 -12.58 3.57
C TYR A 263 15.96 -13.67 4.18
N ASN A 264 15.46 -13.44 5.40
CA ASN A 264 14.53 -14.35 6.06
C ASN A 264 13.16 -14.32 5.38
N SER A 265 12.70 -13.14 4.97
CA SER A 265 11.44 -12.95 4.22
C SER A 265 11.50 -13.67 2.87
N VAL A 266 12.55 -13.45 2.07
CA VAL A 266 12.78 -14.15 0.79
C VAL A 266 12.81 -15.66 0.96
N ARG A 267 13.53 -16.15 1.97
CA ARG A 267 13.58 -17.59 2.27
C ARG A 267 12.22 -18.13 2.72
N GLY A 268 11.46 -17.34 3.48
CA GLY A 268 10.08 -17.66 3.87
C GLY A 268 9.19 -17.83 2.66
N ARG A 269 9.20 -16.85 1.74
CA ARG A 269 8.42 -16.85 0.50
C ARG A 269 8.81 -18.01 -0.43
N LEU A 270 10.10 -18.31 -0.58
CA LEU A 270 10.57 -19.51 -1.29
C LEU A 270 9.98 -20.81 -0.71
N ASN A 271 9.95 -20.95 0.62
CA ASN A 271 9.38 -22.14 1.27
C ASN A 271 7.86 -22.19 1.18
N GLU A 272 7.18 -21.05 1.26
CA GLU A 272 5.73 -20.94 1.16
C GLU A 272 5.21 -21.48 -0.18
N HIS A 273 5.87 -21.12 -1.28
CA HIS A 273 5.51 -21.54 -2.64
C HIS A 273 6.35 -22.72 -3.16
N THR A 274 6.95 -23.52 -2.27
CA THR A 274 7.58 -24.78 -2.67
C THR A 274 6.49 -25.84 -2.95
N VAL A 275 6.69 -26.72 -3.95
CA VAL A 275 5.77 -27.80 -4.28
C VAL A 275 5.28 -28.57 -3.04
N GLY A 276 3.96 -28.69 -2.89
CA GLY A 276 3.30 -29.40 -1.80
C GLY A 276 3.28 -28.62 -0.47
N LYS A 277 3.50 -27.30 -0.53
CA LYS A 277 3.32 -26.39 0.61
C LYS A 277 2.02 -25.60 0.45
N PHE A 278 1.93 -24.44 1.11
CA PHE A 278 0.69 -23.68 1.23
C PHE A 278 0.42 -22.78 0.01
N GLY A 279 1.46 -22.34 -0.69
CA GLY A 279 1.36 -21.40 -1.80
C GLY A 279 1.20 -22.06 -3.17
N ASP A 280 1.49 -21.29 -4.21
CA ASP A 280 1.21 -21.62 -5.62
C ASP A 280 2.17 -22.62 -6.31
N ASP A 281 2.88 -23.48 -5.57
CA ASP A 281 3.79 -24.51 -6.13
C ASP A 281 4.75 -24.00 -7.23
N LEU A 282 5.37 -22.84 -7.00
CA LEU A 282 6.25 -22.16 -7.96
C LEU A 282 7.69 -22.68 -7.97
N PHE A 283 8.10 -23.30 -6.87
CA PHE A 283 9.49 -23.68 -6.64
C PHE A 283 9.63 -25.16 -6.29
N GLU A 284 10.62 -25.82 -6.87
CA GLU A 284 11.14 -27.07 -6.34
C GLU A 284 12.31 -26.79 -5.40
N ARG A 285 12.48 -27.63 -4.37
CA ARG A 285 13.54 -27.49 -3.38
C ARG A 285 14.32 -28.79 -3.24
N LYS A 286 15.65 -28.70 -3.24
CA LYS A 286 16.55 -29.81 -2.88
C LYS A 286 17.42 -29.39 -1.69
N GLY A 287 17.67 -30.30 -0.74
CA GLY A 287 18.50 -30.09 0.46
C GLY A 287 17.71 -29.99 1.78
N GLY A 288 17.90 -30.97 2.67
CA GLY A 288 17.18 -31.16 3.94
C GLY A 288 18.02 -30.93 5.22
N VAL A 289 17.42 -31.28 6.37
CA VAL A 289 17.57 -30.74 7.75
C VAL A 289 18.98 -30.70 8.36
N SER A 290 20.01 -31.30 7.76
CA SER A 290 21.37 -31.41 8.34
C SER A 290 22.53 -30.81 7.52
N GLY A 291 22.26 -30.06 6.44
CA GLY A 291 23.26 -29.18 5.81
C GLY A 291 23.44 -29.37 4.31
N ARG A 292 23.12 -28.33 3.52
CA ARG A 292 24.12 -27.36 3.00
C ARG A 292 23.68 -26.61 1.75
N LEU A 293 22.62 -27.01 1.06
CA LEU A 293 22.29 -26.38 -0.20
C LEU A 293 20.80 -26.12 -0.20
N GLY A 294 20.37 -24.99 0.35
CA GLY A 294 18.97 -24.54 0.22
C GLY A 294 18.75 -24.08 -1.21
N MET A 295 18.66 -25.04 -2.12
CA MET A 295 18.61 -24.78 -3.55
C MET A 295 17.18 -24.81 -4.04
N TYR A 296 16.90 -23.91 -4.97
CA TYR A 296 15.60 -23.76 -5.59
C TYR A 296 15.73 -23.71 -7.11
N ARG A 297 14.72 -24.24 -7.80
CA ARG A 297 14.50 -24.02 -9.23
C ARG A 297 13.02 -23.81 -9.48
N LEU A 298 12.67 -23.30 -10.66
CA LEU A 298 11.27 -23.08 -11.02
C LEU A 298 10.58 -24.39 -11.42
N THR A 299 9.31 -24.52 -11.06
CA THR A 299 8.40 -25.49 -11.68
C THR A 299 7.92 -24.97 -13.03
N SER A 300 7.20 -25.77 -13.81
CA SER A 300 6.51 -25.29 -15.02
C SER A 300 5.58 -24.10 -14.72
N GLN A 301 4.93 -24.09 -13.55
CA GLN A 301 4.09 -22.97 -13.12
C GLN A 301 4.92 -21.72 -12.79
N GLY A 302 6.06 -21.89 -12.11
CA GLY A 302 7.03 -20.82 -11.88
C GLY A 302 7.61 -20.24 -13.17
N GLU A 303 7.79 -21.06 -14.20
CA GLU A 303 8.27 -20.62 -15.52
C GLU A 303 7.25 -19.75 -16.24
N SER A 304 5.98 -20.15 -16.22
CA SER A 304 4.86 -19.42 -16.83
C SER A 304 4.34 -18.25 -15.99
N PHE A 305 4.92 -18.00 -14.81
CA PHE A 305 4.45 -16.95 -13.91
C PHE A 305 4.54 -15.57 -14.57
N VAL A 306 3.43 -14.81 -14.51
CA VAL A 306 3.32 -13.44 -14.99
C VAL A 306 3.14 -12.52 -13.78
N GLY A 307 4.00 -11.51 -13.67
CA GLY A 307 3.93 -10.51 -12.61
C GLY A 307 2.84 -9.48 -12.84
N ARG A 308 2.52 -8.72 -11.78
CA ARG A 308 1.57 -7.61 -11.85
C ARG A 308 2.06 -6.48 -12.73
N ARG A 309 1.13 -5.67 -13.24
CA ARG A 309 1.47 -4.44 -13.98
C ARG A 309 2.10 -3.42 -13.03
N ILE A 310 3.23 -2.82 -13.44
CA ILE A 310 3.88 -1.75 -12.67
C ILE A 310 3.46 -0.38 -13.20
N ILE A 311 2.94 0.47 -12.32
CA ILE A 311 2.60 1.86 -12.59
C ILE A 311 3.60 2.80 -11.91
N ARG A 312 4.05 3.83 -12.62
CA ARG A 312 5.06 4.79 -12.15
C ARG A 312 4.43 6.15 -11.89
#